data_AF-A0A7W0NM39-F1
#
_entry.id   AF-A0A7W0NM39-F1
#
_cell.length_a   1.000
_cell.length_b   1.000
_cell.length_c   1.000
_cell.angle_alpha   90.00
_cell.angle_beta   90.00
_cell.angle_gamma   90.00
#
_symmetry.space_group_name_H-M   'P 1'
#
loop_
_entity.id
_entity.type
_entity.pdbx_description
1 polymer ?
#
loop_
_entity_poly.entity_id
_entity_poly.type
_entity_poly.pdbx_seq_one_letter_code
_entity_poly.pdbx_strand_id
1 'polypeptide(L)'
;MLLLEIAQTSERIAQTAARRAKIGELASCLRRLSPAEVPVAVAYLSGALPHGSIGVGWRSLESLPEPAASSSTELLEADETLRAIQGSAGPGSQGVRRRLLNELFSRLTQAERLFLVGLMLGELRQGALQGVMVEAVASAAE
;
A
#
# COMPACT_ATOMS: atom_id res chain seq x y z
N MET A 1 3.22 -8.56 9.07
CA MET A 1 4.27 -7.69 8.47
C MET A 1 3.83 -6.24 8.61
N LEU A 2 4.77 -5.33 8.90
CA LEU A 2 4.46 -3.90 8.99
C LEU A 2 4.24 -3.29 7.60
N LEU A 3 3.36 -2.30 7.51
CA LEU A 3 3.14 -1.54 6.28
C LEU A 3 4.43 -0.86 5.78
N LEU A 4 5.27 -0.38 6.71
CA LEU A 4 6.58 0.20 6.40
C LEU A 4 7.45 -0.72 5.54
N GLU A 5 7.43 -2.02 5.76
CA GLU A 5 8.26 -2.97 5.00
C GLU A 5 7.81 -3.07 3.54
N ILE A 6 6.50 -2.96 3.29
CA ILE A 6 5.93 -2.90 1.95
C ILE A 6 6.28 -1.57 1.28
N ALA A 7 6.15 -0.46 2.01
CA ALA A 7 6.52 0.87 1.51
C ALA A 7 8.01 0.93 1.09
N GLN A 8 8.91 0.42 1.93
CA GLN A 8 10.35 0.34 1.62
C GLN A 8 10.64 -0.57 0.42
N THR A 9 9.95 -1.71 0.33
CA THR A 9 10.08 -2.60 -0.84
C THR A 9 9.63 -1.89 -2.11
N SER A 10 8.50 -1.18 -2.07
CA SER A 10 8.02 -0.36 -3.18
C SER A 10 9.03 0.72 -3.60
N GLU A 11 9.67 1.38 -2.65
CA GLU A 11 10.70 2.38 -2.94
C GLU A 11 11.93 1.75 -3.60
N ARG A 12 12.45 0.65 -3.06
CA ARG A 12 13.59 -0.08 -3.63
C ARG A 12 13.34 -0.51 -5.07
N ILE A 13 12.17 -1.09 -5.36
CA ILE A 13 11.84 -1.54 -6.73
C ILE A 13 11.65 -0.35 -7.69
N ALA A 14 11.20 0.81 -7.20
CA ALA A 14 11.07 2.02 -8.01
C ALA A 14 12.44 2.59 -8.39
N GLN A 15 13.42 2.54 -7.47
CA GLN A 15 14.79 3.03 -7.69
C GLN A 15 15.67 2.02 -8.45
N THR A 16 15.27 0.75 -8.53
CA THR A 16 16.04 -0.30 -9.21
C THR A 16 15.82 -0.25 -10.73
N ALA A 17 16.88 -0.24 -11.52
CA ALA A 17 16.78 -0.28 -12.99
C ALA A 17 16.72 -1.71 -13.55
N ALA A 18 17.41 -2.67 -12.92
CA ALA A 18 17.54 -4.02 -13.43
C ALA A 18 16.32 -4.90 -13.10
N ARG A 19 15.64 -5.42 -14.13
CA ARG A 19 14.47 -6.32 -13.98
C ARG A 19 14.74 -7.48 -13.01
N ARG A 20 15.86 -8.19 -13.18
CA ARG A 20 16.22 -9.33 -12.33
C ARG A 20 16.41 -8.95 -10.85
N ALA A 21 16.96 -7.77 -10.59
CA ALA A 21 17.10 -7.27 -9.22
C ALA A 21 15.72 -6.97 -8.60
N LYS A 22 14.78 -6.39 -9.36
CA LYS A 22 13.39 -6.21 -8.90
C LYS A 22 12.71 -7.53 -8.55
N ILE A 23 12.89 -8.57 -9.38
CA ILE A 23 12.35 -9.91 -9.13
C ILE A 23 12.88 -10.44 -7.79
N GLY A 24 14.19 -10.31 -7.54
CA GLY A 24 14.81 -10.75 -6.29
C GLY A 24 14.27 -10.03 -5.06
N GLU A 25 14.16 -8.69 -5.12
CA GLU A 25 13.60 -7.87 -4.04
C GLU A 25 12.14 -8.24 -3.74
N LEU A 26 11.32 -8.38 -4.77
CA LEU A 26 9.92 -8.78 -4.64
C LEU A 26 9.80 -10.20 -4.08
N ALA A 27 10.53 -11.18 -4.62
CA ALA A 27 10.49 -12.55 -4.15
C ALA A 27 10.93 -12.66 -2.67
N SER A 28 11.97 -11.91 -2.29
CA SER A 28 12.43 -11.82 -0.90
C SER A 28 11.34 -11.25 0.03
N CYS A 29 10.63 -10.21 -0.41
CA CYS A 29 9.49 -9.68 0.32
C CYS A 29 8.36 -10.71 0.45
N LEU A 30 7.95 -11.32 -0.67
CA LEU A 30 6.82 -12.26 -0.75
C LEU A 30 7.05 -13.51 0.13
N ARG A 31 8.27 -14.04 0.22
CA ARG A 31 8.59 -15.20 1.07
C ARG A 31 8.38 -14.96 2.56
N ARG A 32 8.39 -13.71 3.02
CA ARG A 32 8.21 -13.36 4.44
C ARG A 32 6.76 -13.09 4.82
N LEU A 33 5.86 -13.08 3.83
CA LEU A 33 4.44 -12.84 4.05
C LEU A 33 3.76 -14.10 4.55
N SER A 34 2.78 -13.93 5.44
CA SER A 34 1.79 -14.96 5.72
C SER A 34 0.83 -15.12 4.52
N PRO A 35 0.16 -16.28 4.39
CA PRO A 35 -0.78 -16.51 3.28
C PRO A 35 -1.90 -15.47 3.17
N ALA A 36 -2.34 -14.90 4.30
CA ALA A 36 -3.37 -13.86 4.33
C ALA A 36 -2.87 -12.51 3.79
N GLU A 37 -1.57 -12.22 3.91
CA GLU A 37 -0.96 -10.96 3.47
C GLU A 37 -0.64 -10.95 1.98
N VAL A 38 -0.36 -12.11 1.38
CA VAL A 38 0.07 -12.23 -0.02
C VAL A 38 -0.84 -11.49 -1.00
N PRO A 39 -2.18 -11.65 -0.99
CA PRO A 39 -3.04 -10.95 -1.95
C PRO A 39 -2.96 -9.42 -1.82
N VAL A 40 -2.88 -8.91 -0.58
CA VAL A 40 -2.79 -7.47 -0.30
C VAL A 40 -1.45 -6.93 -0.74
N ALA A 41 -0.35 -7.58 -0.34
CA ALA A 41 1.00 -7.15 -0.70
C ALA A 41 1.24 -7.17 -2.21
N VAL A 42 0.77 -8.20 -2.92
CA VAL A 42 0.89 -8.31 -4.38
C VAL A 42 0.16 -7.16 -5.06
N ALA A 43 -1.07 -6.83 -4.63
CA ALA A 43 -1.80 -5.70 -5.19
C ALA A 43 -1.07 -4.38 -4.93
N TYR A 44 -0.67 -4.15 -3.67
CA TYR A 44 0.00 -2.92 -3.22
C TYR A 44 1.34 -2.69 -3.95
N LEU A 45 2.17 -3.73 -4.05
CA LEU A 45 3.45 -3.71 -4.77
C LEU A 45 3.30 -3.73 -6.29
N SER A 46 2.08 -3.87 -6.80
CA SER A 46 1.71 -3.66 -8.21
C SER A 46 1.04 -2.30 -8.44
N GLY A 47 0.96 -1.45 -7.40
CA GLY A 47 0.40 -0.11 -7.51
C GLY A 47 -1.13 -0.07 -7.51
N ALA A 48 -1.78 -1.11 -7.00
CA ALA A 48 -3.24 -1.21 -6.96
C ALA A 48 -3.77 -1.54 -5.56
N LEU A 49 -4.95 -1.02 -5.25
CA LEU A 49 -5.73 -1.48 -4.10
C LEU A 49 -6.51 -2.75 -4.49
N PRO A 50 -6.55 -3.80 -3.64
CA PRO A 50 -7.29 -5.04 -3.92
C PRO A 50 -8.79 -4.82 -4.22
N HIS A 51 -9.34 -3.72 -3.71
CA HIS A 51 -10.74 -3.35 -3.74
C HIS A 51 -11.03 -2.18 -4.70
N GLY A 52 -10.04 -1.80 -5.53
CA GLY A 52 -10.18 -0.72 -6.50
C GLY A 52 -10.10 0.67 -5.87
N SER A 53 -10.67 1.68 -6.54
CA SER A 53 -10.64 3.05 -6.05
C SER A 53 -11.57 3.21 -4.84
N ILE A 54 -11.08 3.93 -3.83
CA ILE A 54 -11.81 4.15 -2.57
C ILE A 54 -12.56 5.49 -2.53
N GLY A 55 -12.56 6.22 -3.66
CA GLY A 55 -13.23 7.51 -3.79
C GLY A 55 -12.64 8.61 -2.92
N VAL A 56 -11.34 8.52 -2.60
CA VAL A 56 -10.58 9.54 -1.87
C VAL A 56 -9.87 10.41 -2.90
N GLY A 57 -10.25 11.69 -2.96
CA GLY A 57 -9.62 12.67 -3.84
C GLY A 57 -8.52 13.45 -3.13
N TRP A 58 -7.73 14.20 -3.89
CA TRP A 58 -6.61 15.02 -3.40
C TRP A 58 -7.00 15.92 -2.19
N ARG A 59 -8.22 16.50 -2.20
CA ARG A 59 -8.73 17.35 -1.09
C ARG A 59 -8.82 16.63 0.25
N SER A 60 -9.05 15.32 0.24
CA SER A 60 -9.11 14.51 1.47
C SER A 60 -7.72 14.27 2.05
N LEU A 61 -6.65 14.53 1.28
CA LEU A 61 -5.26 14.31 1.65
C LEU A 61 -4.54 15.61 2.03
N GLU A 62 -5.14 16.79 1.79
CA GLU A 62 -4.55 18.08 2.17
C GLU A 62 -4.50 18.30 3.69
N SER A 63 -5.47 17.74 4.42
CA SER A 63 -5.65 17.97 5.86
C SER A 63 -5.23 16.77 6.71
N LEU A 64 -4.23 16.02 6.27
CA LEU A 64 -3.73 14.87 7.02
C LEU A 64 -2.98 15.34 8.29
N PRO A 65 -3.00 14.57 9.39
CA PRO A 65 -2.31 14.92 10.63
C PRO A 65 -0.77 14.95 10.45
N GLU A 66 -0.01 15.18 11.51
CA GLU A 66 1.45 14.95 11.47
C GLU A 66 1.77 13.43 11.37
N PRO A 67 2.89 13.04 10.73
CA PRO A 67 3.31 11.65 10.66
C PRO A 67 3.76 11.12 12.04
N ALA A 68 3.55 9.83 12.27
CA ALA A 68 4.06 9.15 13.46
C ALA A 68 5.59 9.01 13.41
N ALA A 69 6.23 9.02 14.58
CA ALA A 69 7.69 8.86 14.69
C ALA A 69 8.16 7.42 14.44
N SER A 70 7.32 6.42 14.70
CA SER A 70 7.63 5.01 14.51
C SER A 70 6.48 4.25 13.85
N SER A 71 6.84 3.23 13.07
CA SER A 71 5.87 2.36 12.40
C SER A 71 5.23 1.42 13.41
N SER A 72 3.90 1.37 13.39
CA SER A 72 3.10 0.49 14.24
C SER A 72 1.89 -0.13 13.53
N THR A 73 1.72 0.16 12.25
CA THR A 73 0.54 -0.28 11.48
C THR A 73 0.89 -1.52 10.67
N GLU A 74 0.08 -2.56 10.81
CA GLU A 74 0.24 -3.79 10.03
C GLU A 74 -0.35 -3.63 8.63
N LEU A 75 0.15 -4.44 7.68
CA LEU A 75 -0.33 -4.43 6.30
C LEU A 75 -1.85 -4.68 6.21
N LEU A 76 -2.34 -5.71 6.91
CA LEU A 76 -3.74 -6.10 6.87
C LEU A 76 -4.63 -5.07 7.55
N GLU A 77 -4.18 -4.51 8.69
CA GLU A 77 -4.88 -3.43 9.39
C GLU A 77 -5.09 -2.20 8.48
N ALA A 78 -4.07 -1.85 7.70
CA ALA A 78 -4.19 -0.77 6.72
C ALA A 78 -5.21 -1.12 5.61
N ASP A 79 -5.16 -2.31 5.00
CA ASP A 79 -6.14 -2.71 3.96
C ASP A 79 -7.57 -2.76 4.51
N GLU A 80 -7.77 -3.28 5.71
CA GLU A 80 -9.08 -3.30 6.37
C GLU A 80 -9.64 -1.89 6.56
N THR A 81 -8.81 -0.95 6.96
CA THR A 81 -9.21 0.45 7.14
C THR A 81 -9.57 1.11 5.79
N LEU A 82 -8.77 0.88 4.74
CA LEU A 82 -9.07 1.39 3.40
C LEU A 82 -10.36 0.77 2.82
N ARG A 83 -10.61 -0.51 3.09
CA ARG A 83 -11.84 -1.20 2.73
C ARG A 83 -13.05 -0.62 3.46
N ALA A 84 -12.93 -0.30 4.74
CA ALA A 84 -14.00 0.37 5.50
C ALA A 84 -14.31 1.77 4.95
N ILE A 85 -13.29 2.52 4.53
CA ILE A 85 -13.46 3.82 3.85
C ILE A 85 -14.23 3.64 2.54
N GLN A 86 -13.84 2.67 1.71
CA GLN A 86 -14.49 2.38 0.44
C GLN A 86 -15.97 2.00 0.61
N GLY A 87 -16.27 1.14 1.59
CA GLY A 87 -17.62 0.67 1.88
C GLY A 87 -18.53 1.72 2.54
N SER A 88 -17.98 2.86 2.98
CA SER A 88 -18.76 3.94 3.58
C SER A 88 -19.62 4.64 2.52
N ALA A 89 -20.95 4.53 2.61
CA ALA A 89 -21.92 5.13 1.68
C ALA A 89 -23.10 5.80 2.41
N GLY A 90 -23.87 6.64 1.70
CA GLY A 90 -25.04 7.32 2.24
C GLY A 90 -24.76 8.68 2.92
N PRO A 91 -25.80 9.32 3.49
CA PRO A 91 -25.66 10.59 4.20
C PRO A 91 -24.63 10.51 5.34
N GLY A 92 -23.72 11.48 5.43
CA GLY A 92 -22.67 11.50 6.46
C GLY A 92 -21.43 10.64 6.16
N SER A 93 -21.44 9.83 5.09
CA SER A 93 -20.29 9.00 4.68
C SER A 93 -18.98 9.79 4.52
N GLN A 94 -19.05 11.03 4.06
CA GLN A 94 -17.87 11.90 3.92
C GLN A 94 -17.19 12.21 5.26
N GLY A 95 -17.97 12.38 6.33
CA GLY A 95 -17.42 12.57 7.68
C GLY A 95 -16.75 11.30 8.20
N VAL A 96 -17.38 10.14 7.97
CA VAL A 96 -16.83 8.83 8.35
C VAL A 96 -15.53 8.54 7.62
N ARG A 97 -15.48 8.72 6.30
CA ARG A 97 -14.26 8.54 5.48
C ARG A 97 -13.13 9.43 5.97
N ARG A 98 -13.42 10.70 6.25
CA ARG A 98 -12.42 11.66 6.77
C ARG A 98 -11.88 11.23 8.13
N ARG A 99 -12.76 10.78 9.04
CA ARG A 99 -12.36 10.30 10.36
C ARG A 99 -11.43 9.09 10.26
N LEU A 100 -11.83 8.07 9.49
CA LEU A 100 -11.03 6.85 9.30
C LEU A 100 -9.68 7.16 8.63
N LEU A 101 -9.65 8.05 7.64
CA LEU A 101 -8.40 8.51 7.03
C LEU A 101 -7.50 9.19 8.05
N ASN A 102 -8.03 10.12 8.84
CA ASN A 102 -7.23 10.82 9.86
C ASN A 102 -6.70 9.86 10.93
N GLU A 103 -7.53 8.95 11.42
CA GLU A 103 -7.14 7.91 12.39
C GLU A 103 -5.99 7.06 11.84
N LEU A 104 -6.15 6.49 10.63
CA LEU A 104 -5.08 5.74 9.97
C LEU A 104 -3.81 6.59 9.82
N PHE A 105 -3.91 7.74 9.16
CA PHE A 105 -2.75 8.56 8.80
C PHE A 105 -2.03 9.19 9.99
N SER A 106 -2.65 9.27 11.16
CA SER A 106 -1.99 9.69 12.41
C SER A 106 -1.00 8.65 12.96
N ARG A 107 -1.16 7.38 12.58
CA ARG A 107 -0.31 6.26 13.02
C ARG A 107 0.78 5.91 12.02
N LEU A 108 0.72 6.49 10.82
CA LEU A 108 1.65 6.21 9.75
C LEU A 108 2.86 7.13 9.82
N THR A 109 4.03 6.53 9.65
CA THR A 109 5.29 7.24 9.39
C THR A 109 5.24 7.95 8.04
N GLN A 110 6.19 8.87 7.82
CA GLN A 110 6.28 9.61 6.56
C GLN A 110 6.38 8.69 5.33
N ALA A 111 7.15 7.60 5.41
CA ALA A 111 7.33 6.66 4.30
C ALA A 111 6.02 5.91 3.96
N GLU A 112 5.30 5.44 4.99
CA GLU A 112 4.01 4.76 4.83
C GLU A 112 2.95 5.69 4.23
N ARG A 113 2.94 6.96 4.66
CA ARG A 113 2.02 7.98 4.13
C ARG A 113 2.23 8.24 2.65
N LEU A 114 3.49 8.49 2.25
CA LEU A 114 3.84 8.72 0.85
C LEU A 114 3.44 7.51 -0.01
N PHE A 115 3.71 6.31 0.50
CA PHE A 115 3.33 5.07 -0.16
C PHE A 115 1.81 4.95 -0.36
N LEU A 116 1.00 5.11 0.70
CA LEU A 116 -0.45 5.01 0.59
C LEU A 116 -1.07 6.14 -0.24
N VAL A 117 -0.56 7.36 -0.14
CA VAL A 117 -1.01 8.48 -0.99
C VAL A 117 -0.78 8.16 -2.46
N GLY A 118 0.43 7.70 -2.81
CA GLY A 118 0.74 7.28 -4.17
C GLY A 118 -0.18 6.14 -4.65
N LEU A 119 -0.48 5.18 -3.78
CA LEU A 119 -1.36 4.05 -4.08
C LEU A 119 -2.81 4.51 -4.34
N MET A 120 -3.33 5.40 -3.48
CA MET A 120 -4.69 5.92 -3.59
C MET A 120 -4.89 6.83 -4.81
N LEU A 121 -3.87 7.62 -5.17
CA LEU A 121 -3.93 8.50 -6.34
C LEU A 121 -3.60 7.76 -7.65
N GLY A 122 -3.19 6.49 -7.58
CA GLY A 122 -2.71 5.74 -8.76
C GLY A 122 -1.40 6.30 -9.33
N GLU A 123 -0.64 7.01 -8.50
CA GLU A 123 0.61 7.69 -8.88
C GLU A 123 1.86 6.85 -8.56
N LEU A 124 1.70 5.65 -8.00
CA LEU A 124 2.78 4.68 -7.95
C LEU A 124 3.14 4.33 -9.40
N ARG A 125 4.11 5.06 -9.96
CA ARG A 125 4.66 4.90 -11.31
C ARG A 125 5.39 3.56 -11.41
N GLN A 126 4.62 2.50 -11.45
CA GLN A 126 5.08 1.13 -11.40
C GLN A 126 5.02 0.48 -12.79
N GLY A 127 5.48 1.23 -13.79
CA GLY A 127 5.54 0.77 -15.18
C GLY A 127 6.21 -0.60 -15.30
N ALA A 128 5.58 -1.49 -16.06
CA ALA A 128 6.01 -2.86 -16.36
C ALA A 128 6.12 -3.84 -15.16
N LEU A 129 5.52 -3.55 -14.00
CA LEU A 129 5.61 -4.45 -12.84
C LEU A 129 4.73 -5.70 -12.92
N GLN A 130 3.68 -5.76 -13.76
CA GLN A 130 2.86 -6.97 -13.87
C GLN A 130 3.66 -8.21 -14.31
N GLY A 131 4.49 -8.09 -15.35
CA GLY A 131 5.33 -9.21 -15.81
C GLY A 131 6.38 -9.61 -14.78
N VAL A 132 6.95 -8.62 -14.07
CA VAL A 132 7.96 -8.82 -13.03
C VAL A 132 7.35 -9.47 -11.77
N MET A 133 6.12 -9.12 -11.42
CA MET A 133 5.42 -9.67 -10.26
C MET A 133 5.13 -11.16 -10.44
N VAL A 134 4.72 -11.59 -11.64
CA VAL A 134 4.49 -13.02 -11.94
C VAL A 134 5.77 -13.84 -11.73
N GLU A 135 6.90 -13.35 -12.24
CA GLU A 135 8.20 -14.00 -12.02
C GLU A 135 8.62 -14.00 -10.54
N ALA A 136 8.35 -12.92 -9.82
CA ALA A 136 8.65 -12.83 -8.40
C ALA A 136 7.82 -13.80 -7.55
N VAL A 137 6.54 -13.96 -7.86
CA VAL A 137 5.66 -14.95 -7.21
C VAL A 137 6.17 -16.36 -7.49
N ALA A 138 6.54 -16.67 -8.73
CA ALA A 138 7.13 -17.97 -9.07
C ALA A 138 8.43 -18.22 -8.28
N SER A 139 9.36 -17.25 -8.26
CA SER A 139 10.62 -17.35 -7.52
C SER A 139 10.47 -17.33 -5.99
N ALA A 140 9.32 -16.89 -5.47
CA ALA A 140 9.00 -16.97 -4.05
C ALA A 140 8.40 -18.32 -3.64
N ALA A 141 7.86 -19.08 -4.61
CA ALA A 141 7.23 -20.38 -4.40
C ALA A 141 8.20 -21.56 -4.58
N GLU A 142 9.38 -21.32 -5.15
CA GLU A 142 10.54 -22.24 -5.16
C GLU A 142 11.24 -22.29 -3.80
#